data_AF-A0A3P1S350-F1
#
_entry.id   AF-A0A3P1S350-F1
#
_cell.length_a   1.000
_cell.length_b   1.000
_cell.length_c   1.000
_cell.angle_alpha   90.00
_cell.angle_beta   90.00
_cell.angle_gamma   90.00
#
_symmetry.space_group_name_H-M   'P 1'
#
loop_
_entity.id
_entity.type
_entity.pdbx_description
1 polymer ?
#
loop_
_entity_poly.entity_id
_entity_poly.type
_entity_poly.pdbx_seq_one_letter_code
_entity_poly.pdbx_strand_id
1 'polypeptide(L)'
;MIRDAESKLGYKLPQAYIDMMKSRNGGKLIHNYWVNKNAKSNEVNVVGIECFYSIGSEKDNSLFGKFGNEFWFSEWEYPRDVGIIIAETESGGHEMIYLDYRESGKDGEPKVSVCFAEYDYEIQVLSNSFEEFIDMLVSEDDLEL
;
A
#
# COMPACT_ATOMS: atom_id res chain seq x y z
N MET A 1 3.38 -0.32 20.92
CA MET A 1 2.74 0.26 19.72
C MET A 1 3.14 -0.46 18.45
N ILE A 2 4.37 -0.32 17.92
CA ILE A 2 4.77 -1.01 16.68
C ILE A 2 4.72 -2.53 16.82
N ARG A 3 5.37 -3.09 17.85
CA ARG A 3 5.34 -4.54 18.12
C ARG A 3 3.92 -5.10 18.26
N ASP A 4 3.01 -4.33 18.86
CA ASP A 4 1.62 -4.75 19.02
C ASP A 4 0.87 -4.72 17.67
N ALA A 5 1.17 -3.73 16.82
CA ALA A 5 0.64 -3.65 15.46
C ALA A 5 1.14 -4.82 14.62
N GLU A 6 2.45 -5.08 14.60
CA GLU A 6 3.06 -6.23 13.90
C GLU A 6 2.49 -7.56 14.40
N SER A 7 2.34 -7.72 15.73
CA SER A 7 1.74 -8.92 16.31
C SER A 7 0.28 -9.12 15.90
N LYS A 8 -0.49 -8.04 15.71
CA LYS A 8 -1.89 -8.12 15.27
C LYS A 8 -2.00 -8.40 13.77
N LEU A 9 -1.13 -7.78 12.97
CA LEU A 9 -1.07 -7.99 11.52
C LEU A 9 -0.53 -9.38 11.18
N GLY A 10 0.35 -9.92 12.03
CA GLY A 10 1.09 -11.15 11.74
C GLY A 10 2.30 -10.95 10.83
N TYR A 11 2.66 -9.69 10.55
CA TYR A 11 3.73 -9.28 9.64
C TYR A 11 4.63 -8.24 10.31
N LYS A 12 5.93 -8.30 10.02
CA LYS A 12 6.88 -7.25 10.38
C LYS A 12 6.75 -6.08 9.42
N LEU A 13 6.62 -4.86 9.91
CA LEU A 13 6.53 -3.69 9.05
C LEU A 13 7.92 -3.28 8.52
N PRO A 14 8.02 -2.78 7.27
CA PRO A 14 9.25 -2.20 6.74
C PRO A 14 9.74 -1.07 7.63
N GLN A 15 11.06 -0.99 7.81
CA GLN A 15 11.66 0.07 8.63
C GLN A 15 11.34 1.47 8.08
N ALA A 16 11.39 1.63 6.75
CA ALA A 16 11.03 2.86 6.06
C ALA A 16 9.57 3.28 6.30
N TYR A 17 8.63 2.33 6.33
CA TYR A 17 7.22 2.61 6.64
C TYR A 17 7.06 3.09 8.08
N ILE A 18 7.70 2.41 9.04
CA ILE A 18 7.70 2.80 10.45
C ILE A 18 8.26 4.22 10.63
N ASP A 19 9.37 4.54 9.97
CA ASP A 19 10.04 5.83 10.12
C ASP A 19 9.24 6.97 9.48
N MET A 20 8.58 6.71 8.35
CA MET A 20 7.60 7.63 7.78
C MET A 20 6.44 7.89 8.75
N MET A 21 5.89 6.85 9.39
CA MET A 21 4.79 7.01 10.34
C MET A 21 5.19 7.71 11.64
N LYS A 22 6.46 7.66 12.03
CA LYS A 22 6.99 8.46 13.15
C LYS A 22 7.07 9.94 12.84
N SER A 23 7.42 10.31 11.60
CA SER A 23 7.47 11.72 11.19
C SER A 23 6.06 12.30 11.02
N ARG A 24 5.18 11.54 10.37
CA ARG A 24 3.75 11.87 10.22
C ARG A 24 2.94 10.59 10.09
N ASN A 25 2.15 10.27 11.11
CA ASN A 25 1.34 9.04 11.15
C ASN A 25 0.13 9.14 10.20
N GLY A 26 0.37 8.93 8.91
CA GLY A 26 -0.58 9.02 7.79
C GLY A 26 -0.72 10.42 7.17
N GLY A 27 -1.77 10.59 6.38
CA GLY A 27 -2.14 11.87 5.72
C GLY A 27 -1.81 11.93 4.23
N LYS A 28 -2.29 12.99 3.56
CA LYS A 28 -2.18 13.19 2.09
C LYS A 28 -0.74 13.44 1.62
N LEU A 29 -0.40 12.85 0.50
CA LEU A 29 0.92 12.97 -0.10
C LEU A 29 1.03 14.22 -0.99
N ILE A 30 2.24 14.75 -1.14
CA ILE A 30 2.56 15.77 -2.16
C ILE A 30 2.97 15.05 -3.45
N HIS A 31 3.82 14.02 -3.32
CA HIS A 31 4.14 13.09 -4.39
C HIS A 31 3.25 11.85 -4.22
N ASN A 32 2.18 11.80 -4.99
CA ASN A 32 1.09 10.83 -4.84
C ASN A 32 0.96 9.85 -6.01
N TYR A 33 1.76 9.97 -7.08
CA TYR A 33 1.63 9.08 -8.23
C TYR A 33 2.82 8.16 -8.38
N TRP A 34 2.55 6.86 -8.49
CA TRP A 34 3.52 5.90 -9.01
C TRP A 34 3.33 5.77 -10.52
N VAL A 35 4.41 5.82 -11.30
CA VAL A 35 4.36 5.84 -12.77
C VAL A 35 5.37 4.87 -13.38
N ASN A 36 4.90 4.06 -14.33
CA ASN A 36 5.74 3.24 -15.22
C ASN A 36 5.53 3.65 -16.68
N LYS A 37 6.42 4.52 -17.18
CA LYS A 37 6.40 5.02 -18.57
C LYS A 37 6.64 3.93 -19.64
N ASN A 38 7.15 2.76 -19.24
CA ASN A 38 7.45 1.64 -20.13
C ASN A 38 6.52 0.44 -19.92
N ALA A 39 5.36 0.65 -19.27
CA ALA A 39 4.38 -0.39 -19.03
C ALA A 39 3.92 -1.03 -20.35
N LYS A 40 3.84 -2.37 -20.36
CA LYS A 40 3.18 -3.11 -21.44
C LYS A 40 1.67 -2.93 -21.38
N SER A 41 0.96 -3.35 -22.42
CA SER A 41 -0.51 -3.18 -22.52
C SER A 41 -1.32 -3.87 -21.41
N ASN A 42 -0.72 -4.83 -20.71
CA ASN A 42 -1.33 -5.56 -19.60
C ASN A 42 -0.71 -5.17 -18.24
N GLU A 43 0.13 -4.14 -18.20
CA GLU A 43 0.77 -3.66 -16.98
C GLU A 43 0.16 -2.30 -16.60
N VAL A 44 0.04 -2.05 -15.30
CA VAL A 44 -0.35 -0.74 -14.78
C VAL A 44 0.73 0.28 -15.10
N ASN A 45 0.30 1.44 -15.60
CA ASN A 45 1.19 2.53 -15.96
C ASN A 45 1.14 3.68 -14.94
N VAL A 46 0.01 3.91 -14.27
CA VAL A 46 -0.16 4.96 -13.26
C VAL A 46 -1.03 4.45 -12.11
N VAL A 47 -0.65 4.77 -10.88
CA VAL A 47 -1.47 4.58 -9.67
C VAL A 47 -1.43 5.86 -8.82
N GLY A 48 -2.58 6.43 -8.51
CA GLY A 48 -2.72 7.60 -7.63
C GLY A 48 -3.00 7.20 -6.18
N ILE A 49 -2.19 7.69 -5.25
CA ILE A 49 -2.23 7.38 -3.82
C ILE A 49 -2.79 8.57 -3.04
N GLU A 50 -4.00 8.45 -2.50
CA GLU A 50 -4.62 9.51 -1.70
C GLU A 50 -3.93 9.67 -0.35
N CYS A 51 -3.75 8.58 0.37
CA CYS A 51 -3.04 8.60 1.65
C CYS A 51 -2.49 7.22 2.06
N PHE A 52 -1.40 7.23 2.82
CA PHE A 52 -0.98 6.05 3.55
C PHE A 52 -1.74 5.91 4.86
N TYR A 53 -2.10 4.67 5.17
CA TYR A 53 -2.74 4.29 6.42
C TYR A 53 -1.82 4.57 7.59
N SER A 54 -2.34 5.24 8.62
CA SER A 54 -1.61 5.41 9.86
C SER A 54 -1.49 4.09 10.62
N ILE A 55 -0.43 3.91 11.40
CA ILE A 55 -0.34 2.80 12.37
C ILE A 55 -1.26 3.12 13.55
N GLY A 56 -2.30 2.32 13.72
CA GLY A 56 -3.29 2.48 14.79
C GLY A 56 -4.72 2.26 14.29
N SER A 57 -5.69 2.68 15.10
CA SER A 57 -7.14 2.58 14.85
C SER A 57 -7.87 3.92 14.98
N GLU A 58 -7.14 5.01 15.25
CA GLU A 58 -7.72 6.33 15.58
C GLU A 58 -8.35 7.04 14.37
N LYS A 59 -7.93 6.68 13.16
CA LYS A 59 -8.44 7.25 11.90
C LYS A 59 -9.20 6.18 11.12
N ASP A 60 -10.21 6.58 10.35
CA ASP A 60 -10.95 5.66 9.48
C ASP A 60 -10.01 4.93 8.51
N ASN A 61 -9.11 5.69 7.85
CA ASN A 61 -8.08 5.17 6.94
C ASN A 61 -6.78 4.91 7.72
N SER A 62 -6.81 3.87 8.55
CA SER A 62 -5.67 3.39 9.32
C SER A 62 -5.60 1.86 9.28
N LEU A 63 -4.45 1.28 9.63
CA LEU A 63 -4.25 -0.17 9.52
C LEU A 63 -5.36 -0.98 10.22
N PHE A 64 -5.87 -0.46 11.34
CA PHE A 64 -6.94 -1.07 12.14
C PHE A 64 -8.19 -0.18 12.25
N GLY A 65 -8.37 0.76 11.32
CA GLY A 65 -9.49 1.68 11.29
C GLY A 65 -10.75 1.09 10.66
N LYS A 66 -11.79 1.91 10.50
CA LYS A 66 -13.06 1.54 9.87
C LYS A 66 -12.86 1.02 8.44
N PHE A 67 -11.98 1.64 7.67
CA PHE A 67 -11.61 1.23 6.31
C PHE A 67 -10.18 0.66 6.28
N GLY A 68 -9.80 -0.05 7.35
CA GLY A 68 -8.52 -0.72 7.49
C GLY A 68 -8.47 -2.10 6.86
N ASN A 69 -7.44 -2.88 7.19
CA ASN A 69 -7.17 -4.18 6.57
C ASN A 69 -8.36 -5.16 6.67
N GLU A 70 -8.94 -5.32 7.87
CA GLU A 70 -10.05 -6.25 8.07
C GLU A 70 -11.30 -5.92 7.26
N PHE A 71 -11.57 -4.65 7.00
CA PHE A 71 -12.68 -4.22 6.14
C PHE A 71 -12.45 -4.68 4.70
N TRP A 72 -11.30 -4.34 4.12
CA TRP A 72 -10.98 -4.70 2.74
C TRP A 72 -10.90 -6.22 2.53
N PHE A 73 -10.39 -6.94 3.51
CA PHE A 73 -10.31 -8.40 3.41
C PHE A 73 -11.64 -9.13 3.60
N SER A 74 -12.55 -8.61 4.43
CA SER A 74 -13.79 -9.32 4.79
C SER A 74 -14.98 -8.88 3.95
N GLU A 75 -15.10 -7.56 3.69
CA GLU A 75 -16.23 -6.99 2.97
C GLU A 75 -15.99 -6.95 1.46
N TRP A 76 -14.72 -6.78 1.07
CA TRP A 76 -14.30 -6.66 -0.33
C TRP A 76 -13.40 -7.82 -0.79
N GLU A 77 -13.27 -8.87 0.03
CA GLU A 77 -12.58 -10.13 -0.29
C GLU A 77 -11.15 -10.00 -0.85
N TYR A 78 -10.49 -8.86 -0.62
CA TYR A 78 -9.09 -8.66 -1.00
C TYR A 78 -8.21 -9.74 -0.35
N PRO A 79 -7.21 -10.30 -1.08
CA PRO A 79 -6.47 -11.47 -0.63
C PRO A 79 -5.60 -11.18 0.59
N ARG A 80 -5.80 -11.98 1.66
CA ARG A 80 -5.08 -11.85 2.94
C ARG A 80 -3.68 -12.46 2.92
N ASP A 81 -3.43 -13.40 2.02
CA ASP A 81 -2.16 -14.12 1.87
C ASP A 81 -1.10 -13.31 1.12
N VAL A 82 -1.45 -12.14 0.56
CA VAL A 82 -0.51 -11.19 -0.02
C VAL A 82 0.29 -10.47 1.05
N GLY A 83 -0.39 -9.94 2.09
CA GLY A 83 0.25 -9.12 3.10
C GLY A 83 -0.66 -8.05 3.68
N ILE A 84 -0.14 -6.82 3.76
CA ILE A 84 -0.80 -5.71 4.46
C ILE A 84 -1.21 -4.64 3.46
N ILE A 85 -2.48 -4.23 3.46
CA ILE A 85 -2.96 -3.06 2.74
C ILE A 85 -2.53 -1.80 3.51
N ILE A 86 -1.88 -0.86 2.81
CA ILE A 86 -1.24 0.30 3.43
C ILE A 86 -1.69 1.66 2.91
N ALA A 87 -2.54 1.72 1.89
CA ALA A 87 -2.95 2.99 1.31
C ALA A 87 -4.38 2.97 0.78
N GLU A 88 -4.98 4.15 0.76
CA GLU A 88 -6.14 4.48 -0.06
C GLU A 88 -5.64 5.05 -1.39
N THR A 89 -6.23 4.61 -2.50
CA THR A 89 -5.97 5.14 -3.84
C THR A 89 -7.09 6.07 -4.28
N GLU A 90 -6.85 6.82 -5.35
CA GLU A 90 -7.82 7.73 -5.95
C GLU A 90 -9.06 7.01 -6.51
N SER A 91 -8.98 5.70 -6.75
CA SER A 91 -10.14 4.94 -7.21
C SER A 91 -11.19 4.71 -6.13
N GLY A 92 -10.84 4.88 -4.85
CA GLY A 92 -11.77 4.60 -3.74
C GLY A 92 -12.03 3.11 -3.51
N GLY A 93 -11.08 2.25 -3.89
CA GLY A 93 -11.08 0.82 -3.54
C GLY A 93 -11.17 -0.16 -4.72
N HIS A 94 -11.15 0.30 -5.97
CA HIS A 94 -11.04 -0.58 -7.14
C HIS A 94 -9.67 -1.26 -7.20
N GLU A 95 -8.67 -0.65 -6.57
CA GLU A 95 -7.36 -1.23 -6.35
C GLU A 95 -6.79 -0.85 -4.98
N MET A 96 -5.98 -1.74 -4.41
CA MET A 96 -5.35 -1.53 -3.10
C MET A 96 -3.84 -1.73 -3.18
N ILE A 97 -3.11 -0.91 -2.43
CA ILE A 97 -1.65 -1.03 -2.31
C ILE A 97 -1.28 -1.91 -1.13
N TYR A 98 -0.51 -2.94 -1.45
CA TYR A 98 -0.01 -3.93 -0.52
C TYR A 98 1.47 -3.74 -0.23
N LEU A 99 1.85 -3.95 1.03
CA LEU A 99 3.11 -4.58 1.36
C LEU A 99 2.96 -6.08 1.10
N ASP A 100 3.64 -6.56 0.07
CA ASP A 100 3.54 -7.91 -0.48
C ASP A 100 4.67 -8.80 0.06
N TYR A 101 4.29 -9.77 0.90
CA TYR A 101 5.20 -10.69 1.59
C TYR A 101 5.23 -12.08 0.96
N ARG A 102 4.58 -12.30 -0.20
CA ARG A 102 4.46 -13.64 -0.81
C ARG A 102 5.81 -14.29 -1.06
N GLU A 103 6.83 -13.50 -1.42
CA GLU A 103 8.20 -13.99 -1.64
C GLU A 103 9.08 -13.90 -0.40
N SER A 104 9.01 -12.80 0.35
CA SER A 104 9.93 -12.54 1.48
C SER A 104 9.56 -13.28 2.76
N GLY A 105 8.30 -13.72 2.87
CA GLY A 105 7.71 -14.24 4.09
C GLY A 105 7.46 -13.13 5.11
N LYS A 106 6.61 -13.42 6.10
CA LYS A 106 6.06 -12.43 7.03
C LYS A 106 7.05 -11.58 7.84
N ASP A 107 8.30 -12.02 7.96
CA ASP A 107 9.36 -11.37 8.72
C ASP A 107 10.43 -10.71 7.82
N GLY A 108 10.33 -10.88 6.50
CA GLY A 108 11.26 -10.35 5.50
C GLY A 108 10.88 -8.95 5.00
N GLU A 109 11.69 -8.41 4.09
CA GLU A 109 11.41 -7.13 3.43
C GLU A 109 10.37 -7.34 2.30
N PRO A 110 9.18 -6.74 2.37
CA PRO A 110 8.14 -6.92 1.37
C PRO A 110 8.39 -6.08 0.12
N LYS A 111 7.86 -6.55 -1.01
CA LYS A 111 7.67 -5.71 -2.20
C LYS A 111 6.47 -4.77 -1.98
N VAL A 112 6.33 -3.76 -2.84
CA VAL A 112 5.06 -3.02 -2.93
C VAL A 112 4.33 -3.47 -4.19
N SER A 113 3.06 -3.83 -4.04
CA SER A 113 2.23 -4.31 -5.14
C SER A 113 0.87 -3.60 -5.14
N VAL A 114 0.26 -3.47 -6.31
CA VAL A 114 -1.15 -3.09 -6.45
C VAL A 114 -1.97 -4.34 -6.73
N CYS A 115 -3.16 -4.44 -6.13
CA CYS A 115 -4.11 -5.51 -6.37
C CYS A 115 -5.43 -4.90 -6.89
N PHE A 116 -6.00 -5.43 -7.97
CA PHE A 116 -7.19 -4.89 -8.60
C PHE A 116 -8.42 -5.79 -8.39
N ALA A 117 -9.45 -5.30 -7.70
CA ALA A 117 -10.66 -6.08 -7.44
C ALA A 117 -11.40 -6.48 -8.73
N GLU A 118 -11.42 -5.61 -9.74
CA GLU A 118 -12.17 -5.83 -10.99
C GLU A 118 -11.50 -6.85 -11.94
N TYR A 119 -10.24 -7.20 -11.69
CA TYR A 119 -9.46 -8.11 -12.52
C TYR A 119 -9.11 -9.40 -11.77
N ASP A 120 -10.10 -9.99 -11.09
CA ASP A 120 -9.94 -11.25 -10.34
C ASP A 120 -8.79 -11.18 -9.31
N TYR A 121 -8.68 -10.02 -8.63
CA TYR A 121 -7.59 -9.72 -7.70
C TYR A 121 -6.19 -9.87 -8.33
N GLU A 122 -6.04 -9.52 -9.61
CA GLU A 122 -4.72 -9.46 -10.25
C GLU A 122 -3.78 -8.57 -9.44
N ILE A 123 -2.56 -9.06 -9.20
CA ILE A 123 -1.55 -8.34 -8.43
C ILE A 123 -0.35 -8.06 -9.31
N GLN A 124 0.05 -6.79 -9.35
CA GLN A 124 1.23 -6.32 -10.07
C GLN A 124 2.23 -5.67 -9.11
N VAL A 125 3.50 -6.03 -9.24
CA VAL A 125 4.58 -5.48 -8.42
C VAL A 125 4.94 -4.08 -8.93
N LEU A 126 4.97 -3.11 -8.02
CA LEU A 126 5.31 -1.71 -8.28
C LEU A 126 6.78 -1.40 -7.93
N SER A 127 7.31 -2.00 -6.87
CA SER A 127 8.70 -1.82 -6.43
C SER A 127 9.18 -2.99 -5.58
N ASN A 128 10.49 -3.11 -5.38
CA ASN A 128 11.07 -4.19 -4.57
C ASN A 128 11.10 -3.89 -3.06
N SER A 129 10.79 -2.67 -2.66
CA SER A 129 10.70 -2.26 -1.25
C SER A 129 9.80 -1.04 -1.07
N PHE A 130 9.37 -0.79 0.18
CA PHE A 130 8.62 0.42 0.50
C PHE A 130 9.44 1.70 0.31
N GLU A 131 10.74 1.67 0.60
CA GLU A 131 11.65 2.81 0.37
C GLU A 131 11.73 3.15 -1.12
N GLU A 132 11.99 2.15 -1.98
CA GLU A 132 12.00 2.32 -3.43
C GLU A 132 10.64 2.84 -3.95
N PHE A 133 9.52 2.37 -3.38
CA PHE A 133 8.20 2.86 -3.76
C PHE A 133 8.06 4.36 -3.54
N ILE A 134 8.46 4.85 -2.36
CA ILE A 134 8.39 6.27 -2.01
C ILE A 134 9.30 7.11 -2.92
N ASP A 135 10.51 6.63 -3.20
CA ASP A 135 11.46 7.33 -4.09
C ASP A 135 10.98 7.41 -5.55
N MET A 136 10.06 6.52 -5.95
CA MET A 136 9.45 6.52 -7.28
C MET A 136 8.20 7.41 -7.38
N LEU A 137 7.66 7.91 -6.27
CA LEU A 137 6.46 8.75 -6.32
C LEU A 137 6.77 10.13 -6.91
N VAL A 138 5.92 10.58 -7.83
CA VAL A 138 5.94 11.92 -8.40
C VAL A 138 4.71 12.71 -7.99
N SER A 139 4.78 14.04 -8.03
CA SER A 139 3.60 14.88 -7.82
C SER A 139 2.75 14.96 -9.09
N GLU A 140 1.49 15.39 -8.93
CA GLU A 140 0.60 15.65 -10.06
C GLU A 140 1.23 16.58 -11.11
N ASP A 141 1.91 17.64 -10.69
CA ASP A 141 2.59 18.59 -11.59
C ASP A 141 3.73 17.97 -12.42
N ASP A 142 4.30 16.86 -11.93
CA ASP A 142 5.38 16.12 -12.60
C ASP A 142 4.85 14.94 -13.44
N LEU A 143 3.53 14.71 -13.44
CA LEU A 143 2.90 13.77 -14.36
C LEU A 143 3.00 14.31 -15.79
N GLU A 144 3.98 13.81 -16.53
CA GLU A 144 4.02 13.96 -17.99
C GLU A 144 2.97 13.01 -18.62
N LEU A 145 1.69 13.41 -18.61
CA LEU A 145 0.58 12.74 -19.31
C LEU A 145 0.60 12.98 -20.82
#